data_AF-A0A945CJ11-F1
#
_entry.id   AF-A0A945CJ11-F1
#
_cell.length_a   1.000
_cell.length_b   1.000
_cell.length_c   1.000
_cell.angle_alpha   90.00
_cell.angle_beta   90.00
_cell.angle_gamma   90.00
#
_symmetry.space_group_name_H-M   'P 1'
#
loop_
_entity.id
_entity.type
_entity.pdbx_description
1 polymer ?
#
loop_
_entity_poly.entity_id
_entity_poly.type
_entity_poly.pdbx_seq_one_letter_code
_entity_poly.pdbx_strand_id
1 'polypeptide(L)'
;DGAFTIAVEIDDPGLAADIANDLAAELDGVNREFKNHQAGMLRAFLEERMEVVRGEIEGSARELQRFQERHGLVDLEAQTSASVEVIRHIIQELTLLEVELGVSRRQLREDHELRQLKKMEVEELRRQLQLLTGELAEKSEAQAAATFRSLGPPLKELPELGMEYTRLSMEMQIKEQIITFLGAKLEEAKYKEALDTPTLMVLDMATPPAFRSAPRRTLIVLIAGCTSLVLSVVLAFVLEGLGGLNAENRDKIEGMKRMISSPR
;
A
#
# COMPACT_ATOMS: atom_id res chain seq x y z
N ASP A 1 1.29 14.84 -20.38
CA ASP A 1 0.41 14.37 -21.48
C ASP A 1 -0.81 13.67 -20.90
N GLY A 2 -1.95 14.37 -20.88
CA GLY A 2 -3.21 13.88 -20.29
C GLY A 2 -4.43 14.68 -20.74
N ALA A 3 -4.34 15.34 -21.90
CA ALA A 3 -5.44 16.09 -22.48
C ALA A 3 -6.32 15.15 -23.31
N PHE A 4 -7.63 15.21 -23.08
CA PHE A 4 -8.63 14.47 -23.85
C PHE A 4 -9.33 15.44 -24.80
N THR A 5 -9.55 15.03 -26.04
CA THR A 5 -10.31 15.80 -27.03
C THR A 5 -11.66 15.13 -27.26
N ILE A 6 -12.74 15.86 -27.04
CA ILE A 6 -14.10 15.42 -27.36
C ILE A 6 -14.46 16.03 -28.73
N ALA A 7 -14.85 15.20 -29.69
CA ALA A 7 -15.26 15.63 -31.02
C ALA A 7 -16.62 15.03 -31.36
N VAL A 8 -17.50 15.87 -31.92
CA VAL A 8 -18.88 15.51 -32.30
C VAL A 8 -19.12 15.94 -33.73
N GLU A 9 -19.63 15.04 -34.57
CA GLU A 9 -19.92 15.30 -35.99
C GLU A 9 -21.43 15.22 -36.24
N ILE A 10 -22.07 16.38 -36.43
CA ILE A 10 -23.51 16.53 -36.69
C ILE A 10 -23.73 17.63 -37.75
N ASP A 11 -24.86 17.59 -38.45
CA ASP A 11 -25.20 18.52 -39.54
C ASP A 11 -25.31 20.00 -39.10
N ASP A 12 -25.86 20.24 -37.90
CA ASP A 12 -26.02 21.60 -37.36
C ASP A 12 -24.79 22.03 -36.54
N PRO A 13 -24.08 23.10 -36.93
CA PRO A 13 -22.86 23.55 -36.24
C PRO A 13 -23.09 23.98 -34.79
N GLY A 14 -24.25 24.57 -34.48
CA GLY A 14 -24.60 24.99 -33.12
C GLY A 14 -24.77 23.76 -32.23
N LEU A 15 -25.64 22.85 -32.65
CA LEU A 15 -25.90 21.59 -31.95
C LEU A 15 -24.63 20.73 -31.76
N ALA A 16 -23.71 20.72 -32.73
CA ALA A 16 -22.44 19.99 -32.59
C ALA A 16 -21.57 20.54 -31.45
N ALA A 17 -21.50 21.86 -31.29
CA ALA A 17 -20.76 22.49 -30.20
C ALA A 17 -21.46 22.30 -28.85
N ASP A 18 -22.78 22.47 -28.80
CA ASP A 18 -23.57 22.28 -27.58
C ASP A 18 -23.44 20.84 -27.06
N ILE A 19 -23.59 19.84 -27.93
CA ILE A 19 -23.44 18.43 -27.53
C ILE A 19 -22.02 18.12 -27.06
N ALA A 20 -20.98 18.67 -27.69
CA ALA A 20 -19.60 18.46 -27.25
C ALA A 20 -19.35 19.03 -25.85
N ASN A 21 -19.88 20.21 -25.55
CA ASN A 21 -19.80 20.83 -24.23
C ASN A 21 -20.64 20.07 -23.19
N ASP A 22 -21.87 19.68 -23.54
CA ASP A 22 -22.75 18.91 -22.66
C ASP A 22 -22.16 17.53 -22.33
N LEU A 23 -21.54 16.86 -23.31
CA LEU A 23 -20.88 15.57 -23.08
C LEU A 23 -19.67 15.70 -22.16
N ALA A 24 -18.93 16.82 -22.23
CA ALA A 24 -17.85 17.10 -21.29
C ALA A 24 -18.38 17.30 -19.86
N ALA A 25 -19.50 18.02 -19.70
CA ALA A 25 -20.15 18.22 -18.40
C ALA A 25 -20.72 16.92 -17.82
N GLU A 26 -21.39 16.11 -18.64
CA GLU A 26 -21.92 14.81 -18.25
C GLU A 26 -20.81 13.85 -17.84
N LEU A 27 -19.71 13.81 -18.60
CA LEU A 27 -18.54 13.00 -18.25
C LEU A 27 -17.90 13.44 -16.94
N ASP A 28 -17.85 14.74 -16.65
CA ASP A 28 -17.41 15.23 -15.34
C ASP A 28 -18.34 14.75 -14.21
N GLY A 29 -19.66 14.82 -14.43
CA GLY A 29 -20.68 14.33 -13.50
C GLY A 29 -20.54 12.85 -13.18
N VAL A 30 -20.48 12.00 -14.22
CA VAL A 30 -20.29 10.54 -14.06
C VAL A 30 -18.96 10.23 -13.35
N ASN A 31 -17.88 10.94 -13.68
CA ASN A 31 -16.60 10.73 -13.02
C ASN A 31 -16.63 11.12 -11.53
N ARG A 32 -17.33 12.20 -11.18
CA ARG A 32 -17.53 12.59 -9.77
C ARG A 32 -18.31 11.53 -9.02
N GLU A 33 -19.44 11.07 -9.58
CA GLU A 33 -20.24 10.01 -8.96
C GLU A 33 -19.42 8.73 -8.76
N PHE A 34 -18.67 8.32 -9.78
CA PHE A 34 -17.79 7.17 -9.71
C PHE A 34 -16.71 7.32 -8.63
N LYS A 35 -16.04 8.47 -8.55
CA LYS A 35 -15.04 8.75 -7.51
C LYS A 35 -15.65 8.77 -6.11
N ASN A 36 -16.82 9.39 -5.93
CA ASN A 36 -17.53 9.42 -4.66
C ASN A 36 -17.92 8.00 -4.22
N HIS A 37 -18.43 7.19 -5.15
CA HIS A 37 -18.73 5.79 -4.89
C HIS A 37 -17.49 4.99 -4.47
N GLN A 38 -16.35 5.16 -5.17
CA GLN A 38 -15.08 4.53 -4.79
C GLN A 38 -14.59 4.97 -3.41
N ALA A 39 -14.69 6.27 -3.09
CA ALA A 39 -14.31 6.80 -1.79
C ALA A 39 -15.18 6.23 -0.66
N GLY A 40 -16.50 6.11 -0.89
CA GLY A 40 -17.43 5.49 0.05
C GLY A 40 -17.16 4.00 0.28
N MET A 41 -16.86 3.23 -0.77
CA MET A 41 -16.45 1.83 -0.63
C MET A 41 -15.15 1.69 0.19
N LEU A 42 -14.16 2.55 -0.08
CA LEU A 42 -12.91 2.56 0.68
C LEU A 42 -13.15 2.92 2.15
N ARG A 43 -13.99 3.92 2.44
CA ARG A 43 -14.38 4.28 3.81
C ARG A 43 -14.99 3.08 4.53
N ALA A 44 -15.99 2.42 3.93
CA ALA A 44 -16.65 1.26 4.53
C ALA A 44 -15.68 0.10 4.79
N PHE A 45 -14.78 -0.18 3.84
CA PHE A 45 -13.72 -1.18 4.02
C PHE A 45 -12.77 -0.85 5.17
N LEU A 46 -12.35 0.42 5.30
CA LEU A 46 -11.49 0.86 6.39
C LEU A 46 -12.21 0.79 7.74
N GLU A 47 -13.50 1.16 7.81
CA GLU A 47 -14.33 1.02 9.01
C GLU A 47 -14.43 -0.43 9.47
N GLU A 48 -14.73 -1.36 8.57
CA GLU A 48 -14.76 -2.80 8.87
C GLU A 48 -13.39 -3.31 9.35
N ARG A 49 -12.31 -2.91 8.67
CA ARG A 49 -10.95 -3.32 9.06
C ARG A 49 -10.57 -2.77 10.44
N MET A 50 -10.98 -1.55 10.78
CA MET A 50 -10.74 -0.97 12.10
C MET A 50 -11.43 -1.76 13.21
N GLU A 51 -12.66 -2.24 12.99
CA GLU A 51 -13.36 -3.10 13.96
C GLU A 51 -12.62 -4.42 14.18
N VAL A 52 -12.15 -5.05 13.10
CA VAL A 52 -11.35 -6.28 13.20
C VAL A 52 -10.07 -6.03 14.01
N VAL A 53 -9.33 -4.97 13.70
CA VAL A 53 -8.07 -4.64 14.40
C VAL A 53 -8.33 -4.28 15.86
N ARG A 54 -9.43 -3.61 16.20
CA ARG A 54 -9.83 -3.37 17.60
C ARG A 54 -10.01 -4.68 18.36
N GLY A 55 -10.72 -5.65 17.76
CA GLY A 55 -10.85 -6.99 18.35
C GLY A 55 -9.51 -7.71 18.53
N GLU A 56 -8.60 -7.59 17.55
CA GLU A 56 -7.24 -8.14 17.65
C GLU A 56 -6.39 -7.47 18.74
N ILE A 57 -6.56 -6.15 18.96
CA ILE A 57 -5.90 -5.40 20.04
C ILE A 57 -6.40 -5.92 21.38
N GLU A 58 -7.71 -6.04 21.57
CA GLU A 58 -8.26 -6.57 22.82
C GLU A 58 -7.77 -8.00 23.10
N GLY A 59 -7.64 -8.82 22.06
CA GLY A 59 -7.06 -10.16 22.14
C GLY A 59 -5.62 -10.12 22.68
N SER A 60 -4.75 -9.34 22.05
CA SER A 60 -3.35 -9.19 22.49
C SER A 60 -3.22 -8.52 23.86
N ALA A 61 -4.08 -7.55 24.17
CA ALA A 61 -4.11 -6.89 25.47
C ALA A 61 -4.40 -7.90 26.58
N ARG A 62 -5.40 -8.77 26.39
CA ARG A 62 -5.74 -9.83 27.34
C ARG A 62 -4.63 -10.87 27.47
N GLU A 63 -3.94 -11.20 26.38
CA GLU A 63 -2.82 -12.14 26.41
C GLU A 63 -1.63 -11.57 27.18
N LEU A 64 -1.25 -10.32 26.89
CA LEU A 64 -0.21 -9.60 27.63
C LEU A 64 -0.59 -9.48 29.11
N GLN A 65 -1.82 -9.07 29.43
CA GLN A 65 -2.30 -8.98 30.80
C GLN A 65 -2.20 -10.33 31.53
N ARG A 66 -2.65 -11.43 30.92
CA ARG A 66 -2.54 -12.76 31.53
C ARG A 66 -1.09 -13.20 31.72
N PHE A 67 -0.19 -12.82 30.83
CA PHE A 67 1.24 -13.06 31.00
C PHE A 67 1.77 -12.27 32.22
N GLN A 68 1.47 -10.97 32.29
CA GLN A 68 1.85 -10.11 33.42
C GLN A 68 1.29 -10.61 34.76
N GLU A 69 0.02 -11.01 34.82
CA GLU A 69 -0.62 -11.54 36.03
C GLU A 69 -0.01 -12.88 36.47
N ARG A 70 0.25 -13.80 35.53
CA ARG A 70 0.84 -15.11 35.86
C ARG A 70 2.26 -15.01 36.40
N HIS A 71 3.04 -14.06 35.90
CA HIS A 71 4.44 -13.90 36.26
C HIS A 71 4.71 -12.74 37.24
N GLY A 72 3.68 -11.98 37.64
CA GLY A 72 3.85 -10.77 38.47
C GLY A 72 4.67 -9.66 37.79
N LEU A 73 4.78 -9.72 36.45
CA LEU A 73 5.66 -8.87 35.66
C LEU A 73 4.87 -7.65 35.17
N VAL A 74 4.97 -6.53 35.85
CA VAL A 74 4.28 -5.28 35.43
C VAL A 74 5.16 -4.50 34.45
N ASP A 75 6.44 -4.41 34.79
CA ASP A 75 7.46 -3.74 33.99
C ASP A 75 8.76 -4.55 34.12
N LEU A 76 9.16 -5.20 33.03
CA LEU A 76 10.35 -6.04 32.98
C LEU A 76 11.63 -5.23 33.26
N GLU A 77 11.76 -4.04 32.69
CA GLU A 77 12.99 -3.26 32.76
C GLU A 77 13.16 -2.68 34.17
N ALA A 78 12.09 -2.13 34.73
CA ALA A 78 12.10 -1.60 36.10
C ALA A 78 12.32 -2.72 37.13
N GLN A 79 11.66 -3.87 37.00
CA GLN A 79 11.81 -5.01 37.93
C GLN A 79 13.20 -5.66 37.83
N THR A 80 13.75 -5.79 36.61
CA THR A 80 15.11 -6.31 36.42
C THR A 80 16.13 -5.39 37.07
N SER A 81 16.00 -4.07 36.85
CA SER A 81 16.89 -3.07 37.44
C SER A 81 16.80 -3.05 38.96
N ALA A 82 15.60 -3.12 39.54
CA ALA A 82 15.38 -3.23 40.98
C ALA A 82 15.99 -4.52 41.56
N SER A 83 15.83 -5.66 40.87
CA SER A 83 16.40 -6.94 41.30
C SER A 83 17.94 -6.91 41.28
N VAL A 84 18.54 -6.34 40.24
CA VAL A 84 20.00 -6.18 40.14
C VAL A 84 20.53 -5.27 41.26
N GLU A 85 19.81 -4.20 41.60
CA GLU A 85 20.17 -3.29 42.68
C GLU A 85 20.14 -3.98 44.05
N VAL A 86 19.10 -4.77 44.33
CA VAL A 86 19.02 -5.58 45.57
C VAL A 86 20.14 -6.61 45.63
N ILE A 87 20.40 -7.32 44.52
CA ILE A 87 21.51 -8.28 44.43
C ILE A 87 22.86 -7.59 44.67
N ARG A 88 23.06 -6.40 44.11
CA ARG A 88 24.28 -5.61 44.32
C ARG A 88 24.48 -5.28 45.79
N HIS A 89 23.41 -4.87 46.49
CA HIS A 89 23.47 -4.57 47.91
C HIS A 89 23.82 -5.81 48.75
N ILE A 90 23.18 -6.94 48.48
CA ILE A 90 23.45 -8.22 49.16
C ILE A 90 24.90 -8.66 48.93
N ILE A 91 25.40 -8.57 47.69
CA ILE A 91 26.79 -8.92 47.38
C ILE A 91 27.76 -8.01 48.14
N GLN A 92 27.48 -6.70 48.22
CA GLN A 92 28.31 -5.77 48.99
C GLN A 92 28.34 -6.13 50.48
N GLU A 93 27.19 -6.38 51.09
CA GLU A 93 27.10 -6.76 52.50
C GLU A 93 27.78 -8.11 52.77
N LEU A 94 27.53 -9.09 51.92
CA LEU A 94 28.13 -10.42 51.99
C LEU A 94 29.66 -10.34 51.89
N THR A 95 30.19 -9.57 50.94
CA THR A 95 31.65 -9.43 50.76
C THR A 95 32.33 -8.78 51.97
N LEU A 96 31.71 -7.76 52.57
CA LEU A 96 32.21 -7.14 53.81
C LEU A 96 32.23 -8.16 54.95
N LEU A 97 31.13 -8.89 55.13
CA LEU A 97 30.99 -9.88 56.20
C LEU A 97 31.93 -11.08 56.02
N GLU A 98 32.17 -11.52 54.79
CA GLU A 98 33.16 -12.57 54.47
C GLU A 98 34.59 -12.15 54.84
N VAL A 99 34.96 -10.89 54.59
CA VAL A 99 36.26 -10.34 55.02
C VAL A 99 36.35 -10.34 56.54
N GLU A 100 35.31 -9.86 57.23
CA GLU A 100 35.26 -9.84 58.68
C GLU A 100 35.34 -11.23 59.31
N LEU A 101 34.63 -12.21 58.73
CA LEU A 101 34.70 -13.61 59.12
C LEU A 101 36.11 -14.16 58.85
N GLY A 102 36.75 -13.78 57.75
CA GLY A 102 38.13 -14.14 57.43
C GLY A 102 39.15 -13.64 58.46
N VAL A 103 38.98 -12.40 58.94
CA VAL A 103 39.81 -11.83 60.02
C VAL A 103 39.53 -12.54 61.35
N SER A 104 38.24 -12.74 61.69
CA SER A 104 37.81 -13.49 62.87
C SER A 104 38.38 -14.90 62.90
N ARG A 105 38.46 -15.58 61.75
CA ARG A 105 39.05 -16.93 61.61
C ARG A 105 40.52 -16.99 62.04
N ARG A 106 41.27 -15.90 61.86
CA ARG A 106 42.70 -15.80 62.24
C ARG A 106 42.90 -15.44 63.71
N GLN A 107 41.96 -14.69 64.29
CA GLN A 107 42.09 -14.13 65.64
C GLN A 107 41.38 -14.96 66.71
N LEU A 108 40.32 -15.69 66.34
CA LEU A 108 39.42 -16.36 67.27
C LEU A 108 39.34 -17.86 66.98
N ARG A 109 39.13 -18.64 68.06
CA ARG A 109 38.87 -20.08 67.97
C ARG A 109 37.55 -20.36 67.24
N GLU A 110 37.41 -21.58 66.74
CA GLU A 110 36.27 -21.97 65.91
C GLU A 110 34.93 -21.96 66.66
N ASP A 111 34.96 -22.21 67.97
CA ASP A 111 33.83 -22.23 68.90
C ASP A 111 33.44 -20.85 69.43
N HIS A 112 34.21 -19.80 69.12
CA HIS A 112 33.96 -18.46 69.64
C HIS A 112 32.62 -17.90 69.11
N GLU A 113 31.78 -17.37 70.01
CA GLU A 113 30.42 -16.89 69.69
C GLU A 113 30.39 -15.89 68.52
N LEU A 114 31.25 -14.86 68.55
CA LEU A 114 31.36 -13.87 67.46
C LEU A 114 31.64 -14.49 66.08
N ARG A 115 32.40 -15.58 66.01
CA ARG A 115 32.71 -16.26 64.76
C ARG A 115 31.51 -17.05 64.25
N GLN A 116 30.75 -17.66 65.16
CA GLN A 116 29.53 -18.39 64.83
C GLN A 116 28.44 -17.45 64.32
N LEU A 117 28.23 -16.31 64.98
CA LEU A 117 27.26 -15.30 64.55
C LEU A 117 27.54 -14.82 63.12
N LYS A 118 28.78 -14.39 62.82
CA LYS A 118 29.16 -13.97 61.46
C LYS A 118 28.99 -15.08 60.43
N LYS A 119 29.28 -16.33 60.81
CA LYS A 119 29.07 -17.48 59.92
C LYS A 119 27.58 -17.66 59.61
N MET A 120 26.70 -17.59 60.61
CA MET A 120 25.25 -17.68 60.42
C MET A 120 24.73 -16.57 59.51
N GLU A 121 25.22 -15.36 59.69
CA GLU A 121 24.81 -14.19 58.90
C GLU A 121 25.30 -14.27 57.44
N VAL A 122 26.52 -14.78 57.19
CA VAL A 122 27.02 -15.11 55.83
C VAL A 122 26.13 -16.15 55.15
N GLU A 123 25.77 -17.23 55.86
CA GLU A 123 24.93 -18.29 55.30
C GLU A 123 23.52 -17.76 54.98
N GLU A 124 22.96 -16.87 55.80
CA GLU A 124 21.66 -16.25 55.54
C GLU A 124 21.69 -15.32 54.32
N LEU A 125 22.70 -14.45 54.20
CA LEU A 125 22.87 -13.59 53.01
C LEU A 125 23.07 -14.40 51.72
N ARG A 126 23.84 -15.51 51.79
CA ARG A 126 23.99 -16.45 50.66
C ARG A 126 22.66 -17.10 50.29
N ARG A 127 21.87 -17.51 51.29
CA ARG A 127 20.54 -18.07 51.06
C ARG A 127 19.64 -17.06 50.36
N GLN A 128 19.63 -15.80 50.79
CA GLN A 128 18.85 -14.72 50.14
C GLN A 128 19.31 -14.47 48.69
N LEU A 129 20.62 -14.44 48.43
CA LEU A 129 21.16 -14.32 47.09
C LEU A 129 20.70 -15.48 46.18
N GLN A 130 20.78 -16.71 46.67
CA GLN A 130 20.36 -17.91 45.94
C GLN A 130 18.85 -17.96 45.67
N LEU A 131 18.02 -17.35 46.52
CA LEU A 131 16.59 -17.19 46.28
C LEU A 131 16.32 -16.20 45.14
N LEU A 132 17.02 -15.07 45.13
CA LEU A 132 16.90 -14.03 44.09
C LEU A 132 17.44 -14.49 42.72
N THR A 133 18.55 -15.22 42.71
CA THR A 133 19.11 -15.78 41.47
C THR A 133 18.33 -16.99 40.96
N GLY A 134 17.49 -17.60 41.79
CA GLY A 134 16.65 -18.75 41.42
C GLY A 134 17.32 -20.11 41.60
N GLU A 135 18.45 -20.19 42.31
CA GLU A 135 19.14 -21.45 42.60
C GLU A 135 18.44 -22.29 43.69
N LEU A 136 17.67 -21.64 44.58
CA LEU A 136 16.91 -22.28 45.66
C LEU A 136 15.37 -22.22 45.50
N ALA A 137 14.88 -21.77 44.34
CA ALA A 137 13.46 -21.47 44.12
C ALA A 137 12.52 -22.67 44.36
N GLU A 138 12.98 -23.90 44.12
CA GLU A 138 12.16 -25.11 44.26
C GLU A 138 11.90 -25.55 45.71
N LYS A 139 12.63 -25.01 46.71
CA LYS A 139 12.61 -25.53 48.11
C LYS A 139 12.39 -24.47 49.19
N SER A 140 12.03 -23.24 48.84
CA SER A 140 12.00 -22.10 49.77
C SER A 140 10.73 -22.00 50.62
N GLU A 141 10.90 -21.71 51.91
CA GLU A 141 9.83 -21.38 52.86
C GLU A 141 8.99 -20.19 52.38
N ALA A 142 7.66 -20.32 52.53
CA ALA A 142 6.64 -19.45 51.94
C ALA A 142 6.78 -17.94 52.27
N GLN A 143 7.50 -17.58 53.33
CA GLN A 143 7.59 -16.22 53.86
C GLN A 143 8.76 -15.42 53.28
N ALA A 144 9.96 -16.01 53.20
CA ALA A 144 11.09 -15.40 52.48
C ALA A 144 10.77 -15.29 50.98
N ALA A 145 10.09 -16.29 50.43
CA ALA A 145 9.62 -16.28 49.05
C ALA A 145 8.56 -15.20 48.76
N ALA A 146 7.88 -14.64 49.77
CA ALA A 146 6.84 -13.62 49.57
C ALA A 146 7.44 -12.21 49.37
N THR A 147 8.44 -11.83 50.18
CA THR A 147 9.14 -10.54 50.04
C THR A 147 9.90 -10.43 48.73
N PHE A 148 10.50 -11.54 48.26
CA PHE A 148 11.20 -11.55 46.99
C PHE A 148 10.26 -11.71 45.78
N ARG A 149 9.06 -12.28 45.96
CA ARG A 149 8.04 -12.33 44.88
C ARG A 149 7.56 -10.96 44.43
N SER A 150 7.60 -9.94 45.29
CA SER A 150 7.23 -8.58 44.88
C SER A 150 8.26 -7.91 43.98
N LEU A 151 9.49 -8.45 43.91
CA LEU A 151 10.53 -8.01 42.97
C LEU A 151 10.40 -8.69 41.60
N GLY A 152 9.50 -9.67 41.47
CA GLY A 152 9.23 -10.39 40.23
C GLY A 152 9.81 -11.81 40.22
N PRO A 153 9.87 -12.43 39.03
CA PRO A 153 10.45 -13.75 38.83
C PRO A 153 11.96 -13.79 39.18
N PRO A 154 12.52 -14.99 39.46
CA PRO A 154 13.95 -15.15 39.70
C PRO A 154 14.79 -14.71 38.50
N LEU A 155 15.99 -14.17 38.75
CA LEU A 155 16.85 -13.59 37.70
C LEU A 155 17.19 -14.59 36.58
N LYS A 156 17.28 -15.88 36.90
CA LYS A 156 17.56 -16.96 35.94
C LYS A 156 16.45 -17.14 34.89
N GLU A 157 15.20 -16.87 35.24
CA GLU A 157 14.03 -17.04 34.36
C GLU A 157 13.74 -15.76 33.54
N LEU A 158 14.27 -14.61 33.97
CA LEU A 158 14.03 -13.32 33.32
C LEU A 158 14.43 -13.25 31.84
N PRO A 159 15.54 -13.84 31.35
CA PRO A 159 15.88 -13.77 29.93
C PRO A 159 14.82 -14.43 29.03
N GLU A 160 14.29 -15.58 29.44
CA GLU A 160 13.27 -16.32 28.67
C GLU A 160 11.91 -15.62 28.73
N LEU A 161 11.47 -15.26 29.95
CA LEU A 161 10.26 -14.46 30.16
C LEU A 161 10.35 -13.10 29.47
N GLY A 162 11.54 -12.51 29.40
CA GLY A 162 11.77 -11.23 28.76
C GLY A 162 11.59 -11.28 27.26
N MET A 163 12.00 -12.37 26.60
CA MET A 163 11.77 -12.57 25.18
C MET A 163 10.27 -12.72 24.86
N GLU A 164 9.54 -13.49 25.67
CA GLU A 164 8.09 -13.66 25.52
C GLU A 164 7.33 -12.35 25.78
N TYR A 165 7.68 -11.63 26.85
CA TYR A 165 7.13 -10.31 27.15
C TYR A 165 7.37 -9.33 26.01
N THR A 166 8.61 -9.27 25.50
CA THR A 166 8.98 -8.36 24.41
C THR A 166 8.19 -8.69 23.15
N ARG A 167 8.01 -9.98 22.84
CA ARG A 167 7.17 -10.42 21.72
C ARG A 167 5.73 -9.94 21.87
N LEU A 168 5.09 -10.21 23.01
CA LEU A 168 3.70 -9.82 23.26
C LEU A 168 3.52 -8.29 23.24
N SER A 169 4.48 -7.56 23.82
CA SER A 169 4.52 -6.10 23.81
C SER A 169 4.68 -5.54 22.39
N MET A 170 5.60 -6.10 21.58
CA MET A 170 5.75 -5.72 20.18
C MET A 170 4.50 -6.01 19.36
N GLU A 171 3.87 -7.17 19.55
CA GLU A 171 2.61 -7.52 18.87
C GLU A 171 1.49 -6.52 19.20
N MET A 172 1.39 -6.11 20.47
CA MET A 172 0.46 -5.05 20.91
C MET A 172 0.78 -3.70 20.26
N GLN A 173 2.05 -3.27 20.28
CA GLN A 173 2.50 -2.02 19.68
C GLN A 173 2.27 -1.97 18.16
N ILE A 174 2.54 -3.06 17.45
CA ILE A 174 2.28 -3.16 16.01
C ILE A 174 0.80 -2.91 15.73
N LYS A 175 -0.10 -3.54 16.49
CA LYS A 175 -1.55 -3.35 16.31
C LYS A 175 -2.00 -1.93 16.66
N GLU A 176 -1.42 -1.31 17.68
CA GLU A 176 -1.64 0.10 18.02
C GLU A 176 -1.22 1.06 16.88
N GLN A 177 -0.08 0.78 16.24
CA GLN A 177 0.36 1.53 15.07
C GLN A 177 -0.58 1.31 13.88
N ILE A 178 -1.03 0.08 13.64
CA ILE A 178 -1.98 -0.24 12.57
C ILE A 178 -3.30 0.50 12.78
N ILE A 179 -3.89 0.49 13.97
CA ILE A 179 -5.17 1.18 14.20
C ILE A 179 -5.02 2.70 14.05
N THR A 180 -3.89 3.27 14.48
CA THR A 180 -3.59 4.70 14.31
C THR A 180 -3.44 5.06 12.84
N PHE A 181 -2.71 4.24 12.06
CA PHE A 181 -2.55 4.41 10.62
C PHE A 181 -3.87 4.28 9.87
N LEU A 182 -4.68 3.26 10.19
CA LEU A 182 -6.01 3.07 9.61
C LEU A 182 -6.93 4.23 9.94
N GLY A 183 -6.90 4.75 11.17
CA GLY A 183 -7.66 5.93 11.57
C GLY A 183 -7.31 7.16 10.71
N ALA A 184 -6.01 7.42 10.51
CA ALA A 184 -5.58 8.51 9.62
C ALA A 184 -6.07 8.31 8.17
N LYS A 185 -6.03 7.07 7.66
CA LYS A 185 -6.53 6.74 6.32
C LYS A 185 -8.05 6.84 6.19
N LEU A 186 -8.78 6.52 7.26
CA LEU A 186 -10.22 6.65 7.31
C LEU A 186 -10.63 8.12 7.23
N GLU A 187 -9.99 9.00 7.99
CA GLU A 187 -10.26 10.43 7.91
C GLU A 187 -9.89 11.03 6.54
N GLU A 188 -8.80 10.56 5.93
CA GLU A 188 -8.46 10.89 4.54
C GLU A 188 -9.55 10.44 3.55
N ALA A 189 -10.09 9.23 3.72
CA ALA A 189 -11.16 8.69 2.88
C ALA A 189 -12.48 9.45 3.05
N LYS A 190 -12.87 9.77 4.29
CA LYS A 190 -14.05 10.60 4.59
C LYS A 190 -13.94 11.99 3.95
N TYR A 191 -12.76 12.60 4.03
CA TYR A 191 -12.50 13.87 3.37
C TYR A 191 -12.67 13.76 1.85
N LYS A 192 -12.11 12.72 1.23
CA LYS A 192 -12.23 12.47 -0.21
C LYS A 192 -13.65 12.18 -0.67
N GLU A 193 -14.44 11.46 0.12
CA GLU A 193 -15.85 11.19 -0.17
C GLU A 193 -16.70 12.47 -0.09
N ALA A 194 -16.36 13.38 0.82
CA ALA A 194 -17.04 14.68 0.95
C ALA A 194 -16.59 15.72 -0.09
N LEU A 195 -15.51 15.46 -0.84
CA LEU A 195 -15.00 16.37 -1.86
C LEU A 195 -15.79 16.23 -3.16
N ASP A 196 -16.61 17.24 -3.49
CA ASP A 196 -17.21 17.38 -4.82
C ASP A 196 -16.29 18.18 -5.76
N THR A 197 -15.11 17.63 -6.07
CA THR A 197 -14.13 18.31 -6.95
C THR A 197 -14.36 17.92 -8.42
N PRO A 198 -14.40 18.89 -9.36
CA PRO A 198 -14.39 18.61 -10.80
C PRO A 198 -13.25 17.67 -11.15
N THR A 199 -13.55 16.58 -11.85
CA THR A 199 -12.56 15.61 -12.30
C THR A 199 -11.92 16.05 -13.62
N LEU A 200 -12.65 16.78 -14.45
CA LEU A 200 -12.17 17.31 -15.72
C LEU A 200 -12.01 18.83 -15.63
N MET A 201 -10.84 19.31 -16.06
CA MET A 201 -10.59 20.72 -16.25
C MET A 201 -10.74 21.05 -17.74
N VAL A 202 -11.77 21.80 -18.09
CA VAL A 202 -11.99 22.22 -19.48
C VAL A 202 -10.93 23.25 -19.85
N LEU A 203 -10.05 22.89 -20.79
CA LEU A 203 -8.98 23.76 -21.27
C LEU A 203 -9.44 24.68 -22.41
N ASP A 204 -10.28 24.14 -23.30
CA ASP A 204 -10.89 24.87 -24.42
C ASP A 204 -12.32 24.37 -24.61
N MET A 205 -13.27 25.31 -24.78
CA MET A 205 -14.69 24.97 -24.96
C MET A 205 -14.97 24.75 -26.45
N ALA A 206 -15.88 23.82 -26.76
CA ALA A 206 -16.27 23.59 -28.14
C ALA A 206 -17.03 24.81 -28.67
N THR A 207 -16.60 25.31 -29.83
CA THR A 207 -17.25 26.42 -30.55
C THR A 207 -17.79 25.92 -31.90
N PRO A 208 -18.86 26.53 -32.44
CA PRO A 208 -19.45 26.10 -33.70
C PRO A 208 -18.43 26.13 -34.86
N PRO A 209 -18.28 25.05 -35.64
CA PRO A 209 -17.28 24.96 -36.69
C PRO A 209 -17.59 25.91 -37.86
N ALA A 210 -16.59 26.70 -38.27
CA ALA A 210 -16.73 27.62 -39.40
C ALA A 210 -16.84 26.92 -40.77
N PHE A 211 -16.28 25.71 -40.90
CA PHE A 211 -16.29 24.93 -42.14
C PHE A 211 -16.79 23.51 -41.87
N ARG A 212 -17.54 22.94 -42.83
CA ARG A 212 -18.01 21.56 -42.75
C ARG A 212 -16.83 20.59 -42.82
N SER A 213 -16.77 19.62 -41.90
CA SER A 213 -15.76 18.56 -41.89
C SER A 213 -15.94 17.56 -43.05
N ALA A 214 -17.20 17.20 -43.33
CA ALA A 214 -17.59 16.29 -44.40
C ALA A 214 -19.01 16.60 -44.97
N PRO A 215 -19.33 16.17 -46.20
CA PRO A 215 -18.41 15.70 -47.24
C PRO A 215 -17.66 16.88 -47.87
N ARG A 216 -16.37 16.69 -48.20
CA ARG A 216 -15.52 17.70 -48.86
C ARG A 216 -15.93 17.88 -50.32
N ARG A 217 -16.97 18.69 -50.57
CA ARG A 217 -17.56 18.89 -51.91
C ARG A 217 -16.54 19.32 -52.96
N THR A 218 -15.55 20.12 -52.58
CA THR A 218 -14.45 20.54 -53.47
C THR A 218 -13.62 19.36 -53.95
N LEU A 219 -13.28 18.43 -53.06
CA LEU A 219 -12.56 17.21 -53.40
C LEU A 219 -13.39 16.31 -54.32
N ILE A 220 -14.68 16.16 -54.03
CA ILE A 220 -15.61 15.37 -54.86
C ILE A 220 -15.68 15.96 -56.27
N VAL A 221 -15.86 17.28 -56.39
CA VAL A 221 -15.93 17.98 -57.69
C VAL A 221 -14.61 17.85 -58.44
N LEU A 222 -13.46 17.95 -57.77
CA LEU A 222 -12.15 17.80 -58.41
C LEU A 222 -11.92 16.38 -58.94
N ILE A 223 -12.25 15.36 -58.16
CA ILE A 223 -12.14 13.95 -58.59
C ILE A 223 -13.12 13.66 -59.74
N ALA A 224 -14.38 14.11 -59.63
CA ALA A 224 -15.38 13.96 -60.69
C ALA A 224 -14.95 14.69 -61.98
N GLY A 225 -14.38 15.89 -61.86
CA GLY A 225 -13.84 16.66 -62.98
C GLY A 225 -12.69 15.92 -63.67
N CYS A 226 -11.67 15.49 -62.92
CA CYS A 226 -10.53 14.74 -63.47
C CYS A 226 -10.97 13.43 -64.14
N THR A 227 -11.87 12.67 -63.51
CA THR A 227 -12.37 11.41 -64.07
C THR A 227 -13.17 11.65 -65.36
N SER A 228 -14.00 12.68 -65.41
CA SER A 228 -14.75 13.05 -66.63
C SER A 228 -13.82 13.45 -67.79
N LEU A 229 -12.72 14.15 -67.50
CA LEU A 229 -11.74 14.57 -68.51
C LEU A 229 -10.98 13.36 -69.08
N VAL A 230 -10.54 12.44 -68.21
CA VAL A 230 -9.88 11.19 -68.66
C VAL A 230 -10.83 10.35 -69.51
N LEU A 231 -12.08 10.17 -69.10
CA LEU A 231 -13.09 9.45 -69.88
C LEU A 231 -13.35 10.11 -71.23
N SER A 232 -13.39 11.44 -71.30
CA SER A 232 -13.56 12.18 -72.56
C SER A 232 -12.40 11.92 -73.53
N VAL A 233 -11.16 11.90 -73.03
CA VAL A 233 -9.98 11.62 -73.87
C VAL A 233 -10.00 10.18 -74.39
N VAL A 234 -10.30 9.21 -73.52
CA VAL A 234 -10.41 7.80 -73.91
C VAL A 234 -11.51 7.63 -74.97
N LEU A 235 -12.68 8.25 -74.77
CA LEU A 235 -13.77 8.19 -75.73
C LEU A 235 -13.38 8.80 -77.09
N ALA A 236 -12.67 9.93 -77.11
CA ALA A 236 -12.17 10.53 -78.34
C ALA A 236 -11.23 9.60 -79.10
N PHE A 237 -10.30 8.93 -78.42
CA PHE A 237 -9.42 7.91 -79.04
C PHE A 237 -10.19 6.70 -79.57
N VAL A 238 -11.22 6.24 -78.85
CA VAL A 238 -12.08 5.13 -79.31
C VAL A 238 -12.85 5.52 -80.56
N LEU A 239 -13.43 6.73 -80.59
CA LEU A 239 -14.17 7.24 -81.75
C LEU A 239 -13.24 7.43 -82.96
N GLU A 240 -12.05 8.00 -82.77
CA GLU A 240 -11.05 8.14 -83.83
C GLU A 240 -10.56 6.76 -84.33
N GLY A 241 -10.31 5.82 -83.42
CA GLY A 241 -9.94 4.45 -83.78
C GLY A 241 -11.01 3.75 -84.63
N LEU A 242 -12.28 3.88 -84.27
CA LEU A 242 -13.40 3.36 -85.05
C LEU A 242 -13.53 4.08 -86.42
N GLY A 243 -13.26 5.38 -86.47
CA GLY A 243 -13.20 6.16 -87.71
C GLY A 243 -12.07 5.71 -88.65
N GLY A 244 -10.87 5.50 -88.09
CA GLY A 244 -9.68 5.04 -88.82
C GLY A 244 -9.85 3.63 -89.39
N LEU A 245 -10.47 2.70 -88.64
CA LEU A 245 -10.79 1.36 -89.15
C LEU A 245 -11.70 1.42 -90.39
N ASN A 246 -12.64 2.36 -90.45
CA ASN A 246 -13.53 2.51 -91.61
C ASN A 246 -12.81 3.11 -92.83
N ALA A 247 -11.80 3.96 -92.63
CA ALA A 247 -10.97 4.52 -93.70
C ALA A 247 -9.96 3.49 -94.24
N GLU A 248 -9.25 2.79 -93.36
CA GLU A 248 -8.28 1.75 -93.75
C GLU A 248 -8.97 0.56 -94.45
N ASN A 249 -10.17 0.18 -94.00
CA ASN A 249 -10.98 -0.82 -94.68
C ASN A 249 -11.46 -0.34 -96.05
N ARG A 250 -11.79 0.95 -96.23
CA ARG A 250 -12.12 1.51 -97.56
C ARG A 250 -10.94 1.45 -98.51
N ASP A 251 -9.75 1.86 -98.07
CA ASP A 251 -8.54 1.82 -98.91
C ASP A 251 -8.13 0.38 -99.27
N LYS A 252 -8.25 -0.58 -98.34
CA LYS A 252 -8.03 -2.01 -98.64
C LYS A 252 -9.07 -2.57 -99.62
N ILE A 253 -10.34 -2.19 -99.49
CA ILE A 253 -11.41 -2.61 -100.41
C ILE A 253 -11.19 -2.03 -101.81
N GLU A 254 -10.77 -0.77 -101.92
CA GLU A 254 -10.43 -0.16 -103.22
C GLU A 254 -9.17 -0.75 -103.84
N GLY A 255 -8.15 -1.06 -103.03
CA GLY A 255 -6.94 -1.77 -103.47
C GLY A 255 -7.24 -3.17 -104.01
N MET A 256 -8.09 -3.94 -103.32
CA MET A 256 -8.55 -5.25 -103.79
C MET A 256 -9.38 -5.14 -105.08
N LYS A 257 -10.20 -4.11 -105.23
CA LYS A 257 -10.94 -3.83 -106.48
C LYS A 257 -10.01 -3.56 -107.66
N ARG A 258 -8.91 -2.82 -107.44
CA ARG A 258 -7.90 -2.56 -108.48
C ARG A 258 -7.12 -3.81 -108.89
N MET A 259 -6.84 -4.73 -107.96
CA MET A 259 -6.22 -6.02 -108.29
C MET A 259 -7.14 -6.95 -109.10
N ILE A 260 -8.46 -6.87 -108.90
CA ILE A 260 -9.43 -7.67 -109.65
C ILE A 260 -9.72 -7.08 -111.05
N SER A 261 -9.48 -5.77 -111.25
CA SER A 261 -9.76 -5.08 -112.52
C SER A 261 -8.58 -4.97 -113.48
N SER A 262 -7.44 -5.65 -113.25
CA SER A 262 -6.36 -5.75 -114.25
C SER A 262 -6.53 -7.04 -115.09
N PRO A 263 -6.97 -6.95 -116.36
CA PRO A 263 -6.90 -8.08 -117.27
C PRO A 263 -5.44 -8.33 -117.68
N ARG A 264 -5.17 -9.59 -118.06
CA ARG A 264 -3.94 -10.10 -118.66
C ARG A 264 -3.33 -9.17 -119.71
#